data_AF-A0AA41UGZ6-F1
#
_entry.id   AF-A0AA41UGZ6-F1
#
_cell.length_a   1.000
_cell.length_b   1.000
_cell.length_c   1.000
_cell.angle_alpha   90.00
_cell.angle_beta   90.00
_cell.angle_gamma   90.00
#
_symmetry.space_group_name_H-M   'P 1'
#
loop_
_entity.id
_entity.type
_entity.pdbx_description
1 polymer ?
#
loop_
_entity_poly.entity_id
_entity_poly.type
_entity_poly.pdbx_seq_one_letter_code
_entity_poly.pdbx_strand_id
1 'polypeptide(L)'
;MLKPATLTKLNRIAGMFGSSHAGERAAAALAAHRLVSGLGLSWWDVLSSGVRPRLPGGQKVVIRAHEIGIDHADAAESRMRQLKAENAALQREVKVLRDRLNARVAQERKARLQDD
;
A
#
# COMPACT_ATOMS: atom_id res chain seq x y z
N MET A 1 8.07 30.59 -6.04
CA MET A 1 8.43 29.18 -6.34
C MET A 1 9.03 28.57 -5.09
N LEU A 2 8.62 27.35 -4.69
CA LEU A 2 9.24 26.65 -3.56
C LEU A 2 10.70 26.31 -3.89
N LYS A 3 11.62 26.56 -2.95
CA LYS A 3 13.02 26.19 -3.11
C LYS A 3 13.16 24.65 -3.08
N PRO A 4 14.05 24.05 -3.89
CA PRO A 4 14.24 22.59 -3.93
C PRO A 4 14.51 21.96 -2.56
N ALA A 5 15.34 22.58 -1.72
CA ALA A 5 15.63 22.09 -0.37
C ALA A 5 14.40 22.05 0.54
N THR A 6 13.48 23.02 0.38
CA THR A 6 12.22 23.08 1.12
C THR A 6 11.26 21.98 0.67
N LEU A 7 11.23 21.67 -0.63
CA LEU A 7 10.45 20.55 -1.16
C LEU A 7 10.97 19.21 -0.66
N THR A 8 12.28 19.00 -0.63
CA THR A 8 12.88 17.78 -0.07
C THR A 8 12.50 17.59 1.39
N LYS A 9 12.53 18.67 2.17
CA LYS A 9 12.10 18.65 3.58
C LYS A 9 10.61 18.35 3.72
N LEU A 10 9.76 18.98 2.92
CA LEU A 10 8.32 18.76 2.93
C LEU A 10 7.97 17.32 2.53
N ASN A 11 8.65 16.77 1.51
CA ASN A 11 8.47 15.38 1.05
C ASN A 11 8.82 14.38 2.17
N ARG A 12 9.93 14.62 2.89
CA ARG A 12 10.32 13.78 4.03
C ARG A 12 9.28 13.78 5.14
N ILE A 13 8.69 14.93 5.45
CA ILE A 13 7.63 15.05 6.47
C ILE A 13 6.34 14.39 5.96
N ALA A 14 5.99 14.56 4.70
CA ALA A 14 4.81 13.93 4.09
C ALA A 14 4.91 12.40 4.06
N GLY A 15 6.12 11.84 3.91
CA GLY A 15 6.35 10.40 4.03
C GLY A 15 5.95 9.81 5.38
N MET A 16 5.96 10.61 6.46
CA MET A 16 5.51 10.18 7.79
C MET A 16 3.99 10.11 7.94
N PHE A 17 3.21 10.58 6.96
CA PHE A 17 1.74 10.49 7.00
C PHE A 17 1.25 9.03 6.90
N GLY A 18 2.08 8.13 6.37
CA GLY A 18 1.81 6.69 6.32
C GLY A 18 2.15 5.91 7.60
N SER A 19 2.66 6.55 8.66
CA SER A 19 3.03 5.85 9.90
C SER A 19 1.83 5.14 10.55
N SER A 20 2.06 3.96 11.13
CA SER A 20 1.08 3.20 11.92
C SER A 20 0.63 3.93 13.19
N HIS A 21 1.45 4.85 13.72
CA HIS A 21 1.16 5.57 14.96
C HIS A 21 0.41 6.88 14.70
N ALA A 22 -0.78 7.03 15.29
CA ALA A 22 -1.61 8.22 15.13
C ALA A 22 -0.90 9.51 15.58
N GLY A 23 -0.12 9.44 16.67
CA GLY A 23 0.66 10.57 17.17
C GLY A 23 1.74 11.04 16.19
N GLU A 24 2.43 10.11 15.53
CA GLU A 24 3.44 10.42 14.52
C GLU A 24 2.82 11.05 13.27
N ARG A 25 1.66 10.55 12.82
CA ARG A 25 0.91 11.16 11.71
C ARG A 25 0.47 12.58 12.03
N ALA A 26 -0.08 12.82 13.22
CA ALA A 26 -0.53 14.14 13.65
C ALA A 26 0.64 15.12 13.78
N ALA A 27 1.77 14.68 14.35
CA ALA A 27 2.98 15.48 14.46
C ALA A 27 3.57 15.84 13.09
N ALA A 28 3.59 14.88 12.16
CA ALA A 28 4.00 15.10 10.78
C ALA A 28 3.11 16.13 10.08
N ALA A 29 1.79 15.98 10.17
CA ALA A 29 0.83 16.88 9.54
C ALA A 29 1.00 18.31 10.07
N LEU A 30 1.19 18.47 11.39
CA LEU A 30 1.44 19.75 12.02
C LEU A 30 2.77 20.36 11.55
N ALA A 31 3.84 19.56 11.47
CA ALA A 31 5.14 20.02 11.01
C ALA A 31 5.09 20.48 9.54
N ALA A 32 4.40 19.74 8.68
CA ALA A 32 4.21 20.11 7.28
C ALA A 32 3.40 21.40 7.16
N HIS A 33 2.29 21.52 7.90
CA HIS A 33 1.46 22.72 7.89
C HIS A 33 2.22 23.96 8.41
N ARG A 34 3.02 23.83 9.47
CA ARG A 34 3.89 24.91 9.97
C ARG A 34 4.94 25.33 8.95
N LEU A 35 5.54 24.37 8.25
CA LEU A 35 6.53 24.66 7.22
C LEU A 35 5.92 25.44 6.05
N VAL A 36 4.74 25.04 5.58
CA VAL A 36 4.03 25.70 4.47
C VAL A 36 3.56 27.10 4.89
N SER A 37 2.94 27.22 6.07
CA SER A 37 2.42 28.49 6.59
C SER A 37 3.54 29.47 6.94
N GLY A 38 4.67 28.99 7.45
CA GLY A 38 5.85 29.83 7.75
C GLY A 38 6.52 30.41 6.50
N LEU A 39 6.20 29.89 5.32
CA LEU A 39 6.63 30.43 4.03
C LEU A 39 5.60 31.40 3.42
N GLY A 40 4.49 31.66 4.12
CA GLY A 40 3.38 32.48 3.63
C GLY A 40 2.60 31.84 2.48
N LEU A 41 2.70 30.51 2.33
CA LEU A 41 2.03 29.77 1.26
C LEU A 41 0.79 29.07 1.80
N SER A 42 -0.22 28.92 0.95
CA SER A 42 -1.30 27.97 1.19
C SER A 42 -0.95 26.59 0.65
N TRP A 43 -1.64 25.56 1.13
CA TRP A 43 -1.54 24.21 0.53
C TRP A 43 -1.96 24.21 -0.94
N TRP A 44 -2.88 25.09 -1.33
CA TRP A 44 -3.28 25.24 -2.73
C TRP A 44 -2.13 25.76 -3.60
N ASP A 45 -1.30 26.67 -3.10
CA ASP A 45 -0.13 27.17 -3.82
C ASP A 45 0.93 26.09 -3.98
N VAL A 46 1.12 25.25 -2.95
CA VAL A 46 2.04 24.11 -3.00
C VAL A 46 1.60 23.12 -4.09
N LEU A 47 0.32 22.78 -4.16
CA LEU A 47 -0.23 21.84 -5.14
C LEU A 47 -0.29 22.44 -6.56
N SER A 48 -0.65 23.72 -6.68
CA SER A 48 -0.80 24.42 -7.96
C SER A 48 0.52 24.80 -8.60
N SER A 49 1.58 25.01 -7.80
CA SER A 49 2.94 25.21 -8.32
C SER A 49 3.53 23.98 -9.02
N GLY A 50 2.83 22.84 -8.98
CA GLY A 50 3.14 21.59 -9.68
C GLY A 50 2.56 21.46 -11.09
N VAL A 51 1.99 22.51 -11.71
CA VAL A 51 1.65 22.48 -13.15
C VAL A 51 2.95 22.42 -13.96
N ARG A 52 3.40 21.18 -14.21
CA ARG A 52 4.50 20.68 -15.06
C ARG A 52 5.67 21.65 -15.34
N PRO A 53 6.92 21.25 -15.02
CA PRO A 53 8.05 21.75 -15.78
C PRO A 53 7.88 21.31 -17.24
N ARG A 54 7.63 22.24 -18.17
CA ARG A 54 8.08 22.04 -19.56
C ARG A 54 9.59 22.19 -19.53
N LEU A 55 10.30 21.07 -19.33
CA LEU A 55 11.73 21.02 -19.61
C LEU A 55 11.93 21.24 -21.11
N PRO A 56 12.77 22.20 -21.54
CA PRO A 56 13.09 22.35 -22.95
C PRO A 56 13.91 21.12 -23.38
N GLY A 57 13.30 20.27 -24.19
CA GLY A 57 13.93 19.08 -24.77
C GLY A 57 13.66 17.79 -24.00
N GLY A 58 12.54 17.13 -24.31
CA GLY A 58 12.36 15.65 -24.39
C GLY A 58 12.84 14.72 -23.28
N GLN A 59 13.42 15.20 -22.18
CA GLN A 59 14.07 14.36 -21.19
C GLN A 59 13.00 13.88 -20.21
N LYS A 60 12.60 12.61 -20.34
CA LYS A 60 11.79 11.93 -19.34
C LYS A 60 12.59 11.87 -18.05
N VAL A 61 12.22 12.67 -17.06
CA VAL A 61 12.71 12.49 -15.69
C VAL A 61 12.13 11.17 -15.21
N VAL A 62 12.96 10.12 -15.23
CA VAL A 62 12.65 8.86 -14.54
C VAL A 62 12.83 9.15 -13.05
N ILE A 63 11.77 9.67 -12.42
CA ILE A 63 11.72 9.75 -10.96
C ILE A 63 11.73 8.30 -10.47
N ARG A 64 12.84 7.90 -9.86
CA ARG A 64 12.95 6.55 -9.28
C ARG A 64 11.99 6.54 -8.09
N ALA A 65 11.06 5.60 -8.06
CA ALA A 65 10.02 5.53 -7.02
C ALA A 65 10.56 5.49 -5.57
N HIS A 66 11.83 5.12 -5.39
CA HIS A 66 12.58 5.23 -4.14
C HIS A 66 12.67 6.68 -3.59
N GLU A 67 12.52 7.71 -4.43
CA GLU A 67 12.52 9.13 -4.06
C GLU A 67 11.16 9.61 -3.51
N ILE A 68 10.10 8.80 -3.65
CA ILE A 68 8.74 9.11 -3.17
C ILE A 68 8.49 8.52 -1.77
N GLY A 69 9.50 7.88 -1.16
CA GLY A 69 9.38 7.29 0.18
C GLY A 69 8.43 6.09 0.23
N ILE A 70 8.11 5.50 -0.94
CA ILE A 70 7.41 4.22 -1.02
C ILE A 70 8.48 3.15 -0.84
N ASP A 71 8.58 2.60 0.36
CA ASP A 71 9.44 1.44 0.60
C ASP A 71 8.81 0.21 -0.09
N HIS A 72 9.37 -0.13 -1.25
CA HIS A 72 8.94 -1.28 -2.02
C HIS A 72 9.13 -2.60 -1.27
N ALA A 73 10.08 -2.66 -0.32
CA ALA A 73 10.29 -3.84 0.50
C ALA A 73 9.12 -4.02 1.48
N ASP A 74 8.69 -2.97 2.17
CA ASP A 74 7.54 -3.01 3.08
C ASP A 74 6.21 -3.29 2.34
N ALA A 75 6.04 -2.70 1.16
CA ALA A 75 4.89 -2.96 0.31
C ALA A 75 4.87 -4.41 -0.19
N ALA A 76 6.01 -4.95 -0.59
CA ALA A 76 6.16 -6.34 -0.98
C ALA A 76 5.93 -7.28 0.21
N GLU A 77 6.42 -6.94 1.40
CA GLU A 77 6.22 -7.74 2.61
C GLU A 77 4.75 -7.79 3.03
N SER A 78 4.06 -6.65 2.99
CA SER A 78 2.62 -6.58 3.25
C SER A 78 1.84 -7.46 2.28
N ARG A 79 2.20 -7.42 0.99
CA ARG A 79 1.58 -8.25 -0.04
C ARG A 79 1.90 -9.73 0.15
N MET A 80 3.10 -10.08 0.57
CA MET A 80 3.47 -11.45 0.92
C MET A 80 2.68 -11.97 2.13
N ARG A 81 2.46 -11.13 3.15
CA ARG A 81 1.62 -11.51 4.31
C ARG A 81 0.18 -11.77 3.89
N GLN A 82 -0.39 -10.91 3.04
CA GLN A 82 -1.73 -11.11 2.50
C GLN A 82 -1.83 -12.41 1.69
N LEU A 83 -0.89 -12.65 0.76
CA LEU A 83 -0.86 -13.87 -0.06
C LEU A 83 -0.72 -15.16 0.79
N LYS A 84 0.04 -15.09 1.88
CA LYS A 84 0.16 -16.22 2.83
C LYS A 84 -1.16 -16.48 3.56
N ALA A 85 -1.86 -15.43 3.99
CA ALA A 85 -3.15 -15.55 4.64
C ALA A 85 -4.23 -16.12 3.70
N GLU A 86 -4.27 -15.64 2.45
CA GLU A 86 -5.16 -16.15 1.40
C GLU A 86 -4.86 -17.62 1.08
N ASN A 87 -3.59 -17.99 0.91
CA ASN A 87 -3.21 -19.40 0.70
C ASN A 87 -3.64 -20.29 1.86
N ALA A 88 -3.48 -19.84 3.11
CA ALA A 88 -3.90 -20.60 4.28
C ALA A 88 -5.43 -20.73 4.39
N ALA A 89 -6.20 -19.74 3.92
CA ALA A 89 -7.65 -19.84 3.82
C ALA A 89 -8.06 -20.86 2.73
N LEU A 90 -7.49 -20.74 1.53
CA LEU A 90 -7.78 -21.65 0.41
C LEU A 90 -7.42 -23.10 0.74
N GLN A 91 -6.28 -23.34 1.40
CA GLN A 91 -5.89 -24.68 1.84
C GLN A 91 -6.89 -25.29 2.82
N ARG A 92 -7.47 -24.48 3.72
CA ARG A 92 -8.52 -24.95 4.64
C ARG A 92 -9.81 -25.29 3.89
N GLU A 93 -10.21 -24.46 2.93
CA GLU A 93 -11.39 -24.73 2.10
C GLU A 93 -11.23 -26.02 1.27
N VAL A 94 -10.09 -26.19 0.61
CA VAL A 94 -9.77 -27.40 -0.15
C VAL A 94 -9.84 -28.64 0.74
N LYS A 95 -9.31 -28.58 1.96
CA LYS A 95 -9.38 -29.68 2.92
C LYS A 95 -10.84 -30.03 3.25
N VAL A 96 -11.65 -29.05 3.60
CA VAL A 96 -13.07 -29.27 3.94
C VAL A 96 -13.85 -29.85 2.77
N LEU A 97 -13.64 -29.34 1.56
CA LEU A 97 -14.31 -29.85 0.36
C LEU A 97 -13.91 -31.28 0.06
N ARG A 98 -12.62 -31.62 0.20
CA ARG A 98 -12.12 -32.98 0.03
C ARG A 98 -12.72 -33.94 1.05
N ASP A 99 -12.82 -33.54 2.31
CA ASP A 99 -13.43 -34.36 3.36
C ASP A 99 -14.92 -34.61 3.09
N ARG A 100 -15.66 -33.58 2.64
CA ARG A 100 -17.06 -33.71 2.23
C ARG A 100 -17.26 -34.64 1.03
N LEU A 101 -16.40 -34.54 0.02
CA LEU A 101 -16.44 -35.41 -1.15
C LEU A 101 -16.22 -36.87 -0.74
N ASN A 102 -15.21 -37.13 0.08
CA ASN A 102 -14.90 -38.47 0.58
C ASN A 102 -16.06 -39.06 1.39
N ALA A 103 -16.71 -38.26 2.23
CA ALA A 103 -17.88 -38.68 2.98
C ALA A 103 -19.05 -39.08 2.07
N ARG A 104 -19.33 -38.29 1.02
CA ARG A 104 -20.35 -38.64 0.01
C ARG A 104 -20.04 -39.94 -0.71
N VAL A 105 -18.80 -40.11 -1.19
CA VAL A 105 -18.38 -41.34 -1.88
C VAL A 105 -18.50 -42.56 -0.95
N ALA A 106 -18.16 -42.41 0.33
CA ALA A 106 -18.33 -43.49 1.30
C ALA A 106 -19.80 -43.84 1.56
N GLN A 107 -20.70 -42.85 1.59
CA GLN A 107 -22.14 -43.08 1.69
C GLN A 107 -22.68 -43.81 0.47
N GLU A 108 -22.32 -43.39 -0.75
CA GLU A 108 -22.73 -44.05 -1.99
C GLU A 108 -22.26 -45.51 -2.06
N ARG A 109 -21.02 -45.79 -1.63
CA ARG A 109 -20.52 -47.16 -1.53
C ARG A 109 -21.32 -48.02 -0.55
N LYS A 110 -21.68 -47.47 0.61
CA LYS A 110 -22.50 -48.18 1.61
C LYS A 110 -23.91 -48.46 1.10
N ALA A 111 -24.53 -47.50 0.40
CA ALA A 111 -25.85 -47.69 -0.20
C ALA A 111 -25.85 -48.84 -1.22
N ARG A 112 -24.86 -48.88 -2.12
CA ARG A 112 -24.74 -49.97 -3.10
C ARG A 112 -24.56 -51.35 -2.47
N LEU A 113 -23.83 -51.43 -1.35
CA LEU A 113 -23.63 -52.69 -0.63
C LEU A 113 -24.85 -53.14 0.19
N GLN A 114 -25.83 -52.25 0.42
CA GLN A 114 -27.09 -52.59 1.10
C GLN A 114 -28.19 -53.00 0.11
N ASP A 115 -28.03 -52.64 -1.17
CA ASP A 115 -28.97 -52.97 -2.25
C ASP A 115 -28.66 -54.32 -2.95
N ASP A 116 -27.47 -54.92 -2.70
CA ASP A 116 -27.03 -56.25 -3.14
C ASP A 116 -27.26 -57.33 -2.07
#